data_AF-A0A2H3J731-F1
#
_entry.id   AF-A0A2H3J731-F1
#
_cell.length_a   1.000
_cell.length_b   1.000
_cell.length_c   1.000
_cell.angle_alpha   90.00
_cell.angle_beta   90.00
_cell.angle_gamma   90.00
#
_symmetry.space_group_name_H-M   'P 1'
#
loop_
_entity.id
_entity.type
_entity.pdbx_description
1 polymer ?
#
loop_
_entity_poly.entity_id
_entity_poly.type
_entity_poly.pdbx_seq_one_letter_code
_entity_poly.pdbx_strand_id
1 'polypeptide(L)'
;VIITICGDGTSIALTVIFKGAGYQTSWVQDNPLNASIGYSKKGYTTGKIGAKWIKQLDAQTKDKAYGHWRLLPVDGHTSHYTKAFLDYTHAHQIVIICYPSHSTHIYQGLNVIIFSILKQCWSQARDKYELKTGEKVSKSNFLSSYGKAHLTALTAENIKAAFCKTGVIPFDRTVIHVETMVPSQTSLTQVYLPFQPPSPVQAVMHLLQARAVSQ
;
A
#
# COMPACT_ATOMS: atom_id res chain seq x y z
N VAL A 1 -1.52 5.76 4.80
CA VAL A 1 -2.71 6.01 3.96
C VAL A 1 -3.29 4.66 3.57
N ILE A 2 -4.61 4.49 3.59
CA ILE A 2 -5.31 3.32 3.06
C ILE A 2 -5.88 3.71 1.71
N ILE A 3 -5.44 3.03 0.65
CA ILE A 3 -5.90 3.24 -0.73
C ILE A 3 -6.73 2.03 -1.14
N THR A 4 -7.78 2.27 -1.92
CA THR A 4 -8.61 1.19 -2.47
C THR A 4 -8.95 1.51 -3.92
N ILE A 5 -8.70 0.53 -4.79
CA ILE A 5 -8.91 0.60 -6.23
C ILE A 5 -9.97 -0.44 -6.65
N CYS A 6 -10.70 -0.15 -7.72
CA CYS A 6 -11.75 -0.98 -8.27
C CYS A 6 -11.36 -1.49 -9.66
N GLY A 7 -11.82 -2.70 -10.01
CA GLY A 7 -11.51 -3.35 -11.29
C GLY A 7 -11.93 -2.58 -12.55
N ASP A 8 -12.89 -1.68 -12.40
CA ASP A 8 -13.36 -0.78 -13.47
C ASP A 8 -12.37 0.36 -13.79
N GLY A 9 -11.27 0.49 -13.05
CA GLY A 9 -10.30 1.56 -13.22
C GLY A 9 -10.56 2.77 -12.32
N THR A 10 -11.50 2.72 -11.38
CA THR A 10 -11.75 3.82 -10.44
C THR A 10 -11.08 3.57 -9.09
N SER A 11 -10.93 4.62 -8.29
CA SER A 11 -10.56 4.53 -6.87
C SER A 11 -11.67 5.12 -6.01
N ILE A 12 -11.78 4.66 -4.76
CA ILE A 12 -12.68 5.26 -3.77
C ILE A 12 -11.92 6.23 -2.87
N ALA A 13 -12.66 7.04 -2.12
CA ALA A 13 -12.08 7.97 -1.17
C ALA A 13 -11.12 7.25 -0.20
N LEU A 14 -9.86 7.68 -0.20
CA LEU A 14 -8.82 7.10 0.64
C LEU A 14 -9.01 7.46 2.12
N THR A 15 -8.35 6.70 3.00
CA THR A 15 -8.27 7.03 4.43
C THR A 15 -6.85 7.44 4.82
N VAL A 16 -6.67 8.64 5.36
CA VAL A 16 -5.38 9.08 5.94
C VAL A 16 -5.40 8.87 7.44
N ILE A 17 -4.36 8.23 7.96
CA ILE A 17 -4.20 7.99 9.40
C ILE A 17 -3.02 8.82 9.88
N PHE A 18 -3.30 9.83 10.70
CA PHE A 18 -2.26 10.64 11.31
C PHE A 18 -1.80 10.04 12.65
N LYS A 19 -0.49 10.12 12.90
CA LYS A 19 0.05 9.83 14.23
C LYS A 19 -0.37 10.94 15.19
N GLY A 20 -1.10 10.60 16.25
CA GLY A 20 -1.54 11.58 17.25
C GLY A 20 -2.39 10.95 18.36
N ALA A 21 -2.53 11.67 19.48
CA ALA A 21 -3.36 11.26 20.61
C ALA A 21 -4.83 11.71 20.48
N GLY A 22 -5.09 12.71 19.62
CA GLY A 22 -6.41 13.27 19.35
C GLY A 22 -6.51 13.78 17.91
N TYR A 23 -7.74 13.99 17.46
CA TYR A 23 -8.02 14.59 16.16
C TYR A 23 -7.69 16.09 16.19
N GLN A 24 -7.10 16.62 15.11
CA GLN A 24 -6.93 18.06 14.93
C GLN A 24 -7.69 18.52 13.68
N THR A 25 -8.44 19.61 13.81
CA THR A 25 -9.25 20.19 12.72
C THR A 25 -8.39 20.67 11.55
N SER A 26 -7.16 21.10 11.82
CA SER A 26 -6.19 21.48 10.78
C SER A 26 -5.82 20.33 9.82
N TRP A 27 -6.07 19.07 10.19
CA TRP A 27 -5.73 17.93 9.35
C TRP A 27 -6.71 17.67 8.21
N VAL A 28 -7.91 18.25 8.24
CA VAL A 28 -8.92 18.11 7.18
C VAL A 28 -9.04 19.36 6.32
N GLN A 29 -8.33 20.43 6.68
CA GLN A 29 -8.24 21.62 5.84
C GLN A 29 -7.65 21.23 4.48
N ASP A 30 -8.15 21.85 3.41
CA ASP A 30 -7.71 21.63 2.04
C ASP A 30 -7.62 20.13 1.66
N ASN A 31 -8.76 19.44 1.72
CA ASN A 31 -8.92 18.02 1.42
C ASN A 31 -9.51 17.79 0.02
N PRO A 32 -8.74 17.96 -1.08
CA PRO A 32 -9.25 17.86 -2.45
C PRO A 32 -9.71 16.44 -2.82
N LEU A 33 -9.33 15.42 -2.04
CA LEU A 33 -9.67 14.03 -2.28
C LEU A 33 -10.89 13.55 -1.49
N ASN A 34 -11.51 14.44 -0.70
CA ASN A 34 -12.53 14.07 0.29
C ASN A 34 -12.09 12.87 1.14
N ALA A 35 -10.79 12.80 1.46
CA ALA A 35 -10.19 11.70 2.19
C ALA A 35 -10.77 11.63 3.60
N SER A 36 -11.05 10.41 4.06
CA SER A 36 -11.44 10.18 5.44
C SER A 36 -10.24 10.24 6.35
N ILE A 37 -10.37 10.96 7.46
CA ILE A 37 -9.27 11.17 8.39
C ILE A 37 -9.47 10.31 9.64
N GLY A 38 -8.45 9.52 9.95
CA GLY A 38 -8.32 8.76 11.19
C GLY A 38 -7.03 9.16 11.92
N TYR A 39 -6.91 8.71 13.16
CA TYR A 39 -5.69 8.92 13.93
C TYR A 39 -5.45 7.76 14.90
N SER A 40 -4.18 7.56 15.24
CA SER A 40 -3.78 6.64 16.30
C SER A 40 -2.44 7.07 16.89
N LYS A 41 -2.14 6.65 18.13
CA LYS A 41 -0.88 7.01 18.81
C LYS A 41 0.37 6.65 18.00
N LYS A 42 0.31 5.55 17.23
CA LYS A 42 1.40 5.09 16.37
C LYS A 42 1.26 5.50 14.90
N GLY A 43 0.10 6.00 14.47
CA GLY A 43 -0.20 6.29 13.06
C GLY A 43 -0.55 5.06 12.22
N TYR A 44 -0.76 3.90 12.85
CA TYR A 44 -1.17 2.66 12.19
C TYR A 44 -2.68 2.47 12.22
N THR A 45 -3.16 1.61 11.32
CA THR A 45 -4.53 1.12 11.29
C THR A 45 -4.85 0.35 12.58
N THR A 46 -6.04 0.56 13.11
CA THR A 46 -6.58 -0.18 14.26
C THR A 46 -7.89 -0.85 13.85
N GLY A 47 -8.39 -1.81 14.63
CA GLY A 47 -9.69 -2.43 14.35
C GLY A 47 -10.84 -1.42 14.23
N LYS A 48 -10.83 -0.34 15.03
CA LYS A 48 -11.81 0.76 14.94
C LYS A 48 -11.74 1.51 13.61
N ILE A 49 -10.51 1.79 13.15
CA ILE A 49 -10.29 2.45 11.85
C ILE A 49 -10.71 1.52 10.70
N GLY A 50 -10.36 0.24 10.78
CA GLY A 50 -10.77 -0.78 9.81
C GLY A 50 -12.28 -0.91 9.70
N ALA A 51 -12.99 -0.94 10.82
CA ALA A 51 -14.46 -0.99 10.86
C ALA A 51 -15.12 0.25 10.26
N LYS A 52 -14.53 1.45 10.45
CA LYS A 52 -15.02 2.66 9.79
C LYS A 52 -14.75 2.61 8.29
N TRP A 53 -13.54 2.21 7.91
CA TRP A 53 -13.12 2.11 6.51
C TRP A 53 -14.01 1.14 5.71
N ILE A 54 -14.36 -0.03 6.26
CA ILE A 54 -15.18 -1.00 5.51
C ILE A 54 -16.60 -0.50 5.26
N LYS A 55 -17.19 0.24 6.20
CA LYS A 55 -18.50 0.90 6.00
C LYS A 55 -18.44 1.94 4.88
N GLN A 56 -17.33 2.68 4.80
CA GLN A 56 -17.11 3.67 3.74
C GLN A 56 -16.86 3.03 2.38
N LEU A 57 -16.12 1.92 2.35
CA LEU A 57 -15.93 1.11 1.15
C LEU A 57 -17.26 0.57 0.65
N ASP A 58 -18.06 0.00 1.56
CA ASP A 58 -19.37 -0.54 1.24
C ASP A 58 -20.27 0.54 0.63
N ALA A 59 -20.41 1.69 1.30
CA ALA A 59 -21.22 2.81 0.81
C ALA A 59 -20.81 3.31 -0.59
N GLN A 60 -19.52 3.29 -0.92
CA GLN A 60 -19.00 3.77 -2.21
C GLN A 60 -19.00 2.70 -3.32
N THR A 61 -19.21 1.43 -2.99
CA THR A 61 -19.12 0.32 -3.95
C THR A 61 -20.40 -0.46 -4.11
N LYS A 62 -21.38 -0.29 -3.20
CA LYS A 62 -22.64 -1.05 -3.21
C LYS A 62 -23.42 -0.82 -4.51
N ASP A 63 -23.60 0.43 -4.91
CA ASP A 63 -24.35 0.77 -6.12
C ASP A 63 -23.60 0.31 -7.38
N LYS A 64 -22.27 0.39 -7.35
CA LYS A 64 -21.40 -0.11 -8.43
C LYS A 64 -21.50 -1.62 -8.62
N ALA A 65 -21.76 -2.36 -7.54
CA ALA A 65 -21.88 -3.80 -7.58
C ALA A 65 -23.23 -4.27 -8.14
N TYR A 66 -24.24 -3.39 -8.21
CA TYR A 66 -25.56 -3.71 -8.74
C TYR A 66 -26.17 -5.00 -8.15
N GLY A 67 -26.03 -5.17 -6.83
CA GLY A 67 -26.51 -6.34 -6.10
C GLY A 67 -25.63 -7.61 -6.20
N HIS A 68 -24.56 -7.57 -6.99
CA HIS A 68 -23.58 -8.65 -7.05
C HIS A 68 -22.63 -8.64 -5.85
N TRP A 69 -22.04 -9.80 -5.59
CA TRP A 69 -20.99 -9.93 -4.59
C TRP A 69 -19.73 -9.17 -5.00
N ARG A 70 -19.07 -8.53 -4.03
CA ARG A 70 -17.82 -7.80 -4.22
C ARG A 70 -16.66 -8.61 -3.64
N LEU A 71 -15.61 -8.83 -4.42
CA LEU A 71 -14.37 -9.41 -3.93
C LEU A 71 -13.43 -8.31 -3.45
N LEU A 72 -12.93 -8.42 -2.22
CA LEU A 72 -11.96 -7.50 -1.62
C LEU A 72 -10.72 -8.28 -1.16
N PRO A 73 -9.67 -8.31 -2.00
CA PRO A 73 -8.36 -8.84 -1.62
C PRO A 73 -7.63 -7.90 -0.65
N VAL A 74 -7.11 -8.43 0.45
CA VAL A 74 -6.42 -7.64 1.50
C VAL A 74 -5.12 -8.31 1.93
N ASP A 75 -4.20 -7.51 2.47
CA ASP A 75 -3.01 -8.07 3.13
C ASP A 75 -3.37 -8.72 4.48
N GLY A 76 -2.46 -9.55 4.99
CA GLY A 76 -2.65 -10.29 6.25
C GLY A 76 -2.56 -9.45 7.53
N HIS A 77 -2.74 -8.12 7.48
CA HIS A 77 -2.68 -7.28 8.67
C HIS A 77 -3.87 -7.51 9.60
N THR A 78 -3.63 -7.53 10.92
CA THR A 78 -4.60 -7.87 11.98
C THR A 78 -5.87 -7.03 12.00
N SER A 79 -5.84 -5.84 11.41
CA SER A 79 -7.03 -5.00 11.27
C SER A 79 -8.10 -5.58 10.33
N HIS A 80 -7.75 -6.52 9.44
CA HIS A 80 -8.63 -7.02 8.37
C HIS A 80 -9.46 -8.25 8.76
N TYR A 81 -9.24 -8.86 9.92
CA TYR A 81 -9.93 -10.09 10.33
C TYR A 81 -10.44 -10.07 11.77
N THR A 82 -10.78 -8.88 12.28
CA THR A 82 -11.59 -8.83 13.51
C THR A 82 -12.98 -9.40 13.26
N LYS A 83 -13.59 -10.08 14.24
CA LYS A 83 -14.92 -10.68 14.12
C LYS A 83 -15.97 -9.69 13.59
N ALA A 84 -16.01 -8.49 14.18
CA ALA A 84 -16.95 -7.44 13.77
C ALA A 84 -16.75 -6.97 12.31
N PHE A 85 -15.50 -6.99 11.82
CA PHE A 85 -15.20 -6.66 10.42
C PHE A 85 -15.73 -7.74 9.49
N LEU A 86 -15.45 -9.01 9.79
CA LEU A 86 -15.88 -10.15 8.98
C LEU A 86 -17.41 -10.32 8.97
N ASP A 87 -18.06 -10.13 10.11
CA ASP A 87 -19.52 -10.16 10.23
C ASP A 87 -20.16 -9.08 9.36
N TYR A 88 -19.59 -7.87 9.37
CA TYR A 88 -20.07 -6.77 8.54
C TYR A 88 -19.93 -7.11 7.05
N THR A 89 -18.76 -7.59 6.61
CA THR A 89 -18.51 -7.89 5.19
C THR A 89 -19.41 -9.01 4.69
N HIS A 90 -19.60 -10.05 5.50
CA HIS A 90 -20.49 -11.16 5.16
C HIS A 90 -21.94 -10.68 5.01
N ALA A 91 -22.44 -9.86 5.94
CA ALA A 91 -23.79 -9.30 5.89
C ALA A 91 -24.04 -8.37 4.69
N HIS A 92 -22.99 -7.82 4.07
CA HIS A 92 -23.08 -6.86 2.98
C HIS A 92 -22.57 -7.42 1.63
N GLN A 93 -22.51 -8.74 1.48
CA GLN A 93 -22.08 -9.41 0.24
C GLN A 93 -20.66 -9.00 -0.22
N ILE A 94 -19.74 -8.81 0.73
CA ILE A 94 -18.33 -8.54 0.48
C ILE A 94 -17.53 -9.78 0.89
N VAL A 95 -16.89 -10.43 -0.08
CA VAL A 95 -15.98 -11.56 0.15
C VAL A 95 -14.58 -11.02 0.40
N ILE A 96 -14.01 -11.37 1.55
CA ILE A 96 -12.62 -11.05 1.90
C ILE A 96 -11.72 -12.22 1.52
N ILE A 97 -10.67 -11.95 0.75
CA ILE A 97 -9.58 -12.90 0.52
C ILE A 97 -8.28 -12.28 1.03
N CYS A 98 -7.64 -12.97 1.97
CA CYS A 98 -6.31 -12.58 2.44
C CYS A 98 -5.25 -13.16 1.50
N TYR A 99 -4.29 -12.34 1.09
CA TYR A 99 -3.12 -12.85 0.38
C TYR A 99 -2.30 -13.80 1.27
N PRO A 100 -1.65 -14.84 0.70
CA PRO A 100 -0.67 -15.64 1.43
C PRO A 100 0.42 -14.76 2.05
N SER A 101 1.01 -15.21 3.16
CA SER A 101 2.10 -14.45 3.82
C SER A 101 3.25 -14.17 2.84
N HIS A 102 3.87 -12.99 2.96
CA HIS A 102 4.98 -12.52 2.12
C HIS A 102 4.72 -12.47 0.61
N SER A 103 3.48 -12.67 0.14
CA SER A 103 3.16 -12.72 -1.30
C SER A 103 2.62 -11.40 -1.86
N THR A 104 2.62 -10.34 -1.06
CA THR A 104 2.01 -9.06 -1.39
C THR A 104 2.70 -8.35 -2.56
N HIS A 105 3.97 -8.64 -2.81
CA HIS A 105 4.74 -8.15 -3.95
C HIS A 105 4.38 -8.85 -5.27
N ILE A 106 3.53 -9.89 -5.21
CA ILE A 106 3.08 -10.69 -6.34
C ILE A 106 1.60 -10.41 -6.61
N TYR A 107 0.76 -10.54 -5.58
CA TYR A 107 -0.69 -10.54 -5.76
C TYR A 107 -1.37 -9.18 -5.50
N GLN A 108 -0.69 -8.23 -4.84
CA GLN A 108 -1.31 -6.94 -4.52
C GLN A 108 -0.93 -5.89 -5.56
N GLY A 109 -1.84 -5.60 -6.49
CA GLY A 109 -1.62 -4.62 -7.57
C GLY A 109 -1.23 -3.23 -7.06
N LEU A 110 -1.69 -2.87 -5.85
CA LEU A 110 -1.24 -1.64 -5.18
C LEU A 110 0.27 -1.61 -4.97
N ASN A 111 0.89 -2.70 -4.51
CA ASN A 111 2.34 -2.76 -4.33
C ASN A 111 3.09 -2.91 -5.65
N VAL A 112 2.55 -3.72 -6.57
CA VAL A 112 3.23 -4.05 -7.83
C VAL A 112 3.33 -2.83 -8.73
N ILE A 113 2.28 -2.02 -8.82
CA ILE A 113 2.20 -0.89 -9.77
C ILE A 113 2.00 0.44 -9.03
N ILE A 114 0.88 0.59 -8.32
CA ILE A 114 0.39 1.92 -7.89
C ILE A 114 1.36 2.62 -6.94
N PHE A 115 1.90 1.92 -5.94
CA PHE A 115 2.78 2.53 -4.95
C PHE A 115 4.16 2.90 -5.51
N SER A 116 4.62 2.24 -6.56
CA SER A 116 5.85 2.65 -7.25
C SER A 116 5.68 4.02 -7.90
N ILE A 117 4.61 4.17 -8.69
CA ILE A 117 4.25 5.42 -9.37
C ILE A 117 3.96 6.52 -8.34
N LEU A 118 3.15 6.20 -7.32
CA LEU A 118 2.79 7.14 -6.28
C LEU A 118 4.00 7.67 -5.51
N LYS A 119 5.02 6.85 -5.24
CA LYS A 119 6.26 7.31 -4.59
C LYS A 119 6.98 8.35 -5.45
N GLN A 120 7.04 8.14 -6.76
CA GLN A 120 7.66 9.10 -7.68
C GLN A 120 6.86 10.41 -7.74
N CYS A 121 5.55 10.32 -7.95
CA CYS A 121 4.67 11.49 -7.98
C CYS A 121 4.68 12.25 -6.64
N TRP A 122 4.77 11.53 -5.52
CA TRP A 122 4.84 12.13 -4.18
C TRP A 122 6.13 12.90 -3.97
N SER A 123 7.28 12.32 -4.33
CA SER A 123 8.57 13.03 -4.24
C SER A 123 8.55 14.31 -5.05
N GLN A 124 8.08 14.26 -6.31
CA GLN A 124 7.97 15.45 -7.16
C GLN A 124 7.01 16.50 -6.59
N ALA A 125 5.85 16.07 -6.07
CA ALA A 125 4.85 16.98 -5.49
C ALA A 125 5.38 17.66 -4.23
N ARG A 126 6.09 16.92 -3.37
CA ARG A 126 6.74 17.44 -2.17
C ARG A 126 7.82 18.44 -2.54
N ASP A 127 8.75 18.07 -3.43
CA ASP A 127 9.89 18.92 -3.78
C ASP A 127 9.40 20.23 -4.44
N LYS A 128 8.36 20.16 -5.27
CA LYS A 128 7.71 21.35 -5.86
C LYS A 128 7.01 22.22 -4.81
N TYR A 129 6.40 21.62 -3.79
CA TYR A 129 5.77 22.38 -2.69
C TYR A 129 6.83 23.12 -1.87
N GLU A 130 7.90 22.42 -1.48
CA GLU A 130 9.00 22.99 -0.69
C GLU A 130 9.70 24.13 -1.46
N LEU A 131 9.97 23.94 -2.76
CA LEU A 131 10.56 24.97 -3.61
C LEU A 131 9.67 26.21 -3.76
N LYS A 132 8.34 26.03 -3.88
CA LYS A 132 7.41 27.14 -4.11
C LYS A 132 7.13 27.95 -2.84
N THR A 133 7.06 27.28 -1.69
CA THR A 133 6.58 27.89 -0.43
C THR A 133 7.71 28.18 0.56
N GLY A 134 8.86 27.49 0.43
CA GLY A 134 9.91 27.48 1.44
C GLY A 134 9.56 26.66 2.69
N GLU A 135 8.40 26.00 2.73
CA GLU A 135 7.91 25.24 3.88
C GLU A 135 7.99 23.74 3.64
N LYS A 136 8.26 22.99 4.70
CA LYS A 136 8.18 21.52 4.67
C LYS A 136 6.74 21.02 4.69
N VAL A 137 6.53 19.83 4.14
CA VAL A 137 5.25 19.13 4.32
C VAL A 137 5.06 18.77 5.80
N SER A 138 3.92 19.16 6.35
CA SER A 138 3.46 18.88 7.71
C SER A 138 2.10 18.17 7.66
N LYS A 139 1.51 17.85 8.82
CA LYS A 139 0.20 17.19 8.86
C LYS A 139 -0.94 18.08 8.35
N SER A 140 -0.83 19.41 8.46
CA SER A 140 -1.88 20.34 8.04
C SER A 140 -1.91 20.54 6.52
N ASN A 141 -0.76 20.51 5.85
CA ASN A 141 -0.67 20.67 4.39
C ASN A 141 -0.49 19.34 3.64
N PHE A 142 -0.48 18.21 4.36
CA PHE A 142 -0.27 16.89 3.78
C PHE A 142 -1.33 16.56 2.73
N LEU A 143 -2.62 16.79 3.02
CA LEU A 143 -3.70 16.42 2.11
C LEU A 143 -3.66 17.18 0.79
N SER A 144 -3.38 18.49 0.83
CA SER A 144 -3.29 19.31 -0.37
C SER A 144 -2.09 18.92 -1.24
N SER A 145 -0.96 18.58 -0.61
CA SER A 145 0.27 18.16 -1.29
C SER A 145 0.13 16.75 -1.86
N TYR A 146 -0.33 15.81 -1.04
CA TYR A 146 -0.52 14.39 -1.39
C TYR A 146 -1.66 14.23 -2.41
N GLY A 147 -2.68 15.09 -2.32
CA GLY A 147 -3.81 15.17 -3.23
C GLY A 147 -3.42 15.08 -4.70
N LYS A 148 -2.47 15.94 -5.07
CA LYS A 148 -1.98 16.05 -6.45
C LYS A 148 -1.23 14.78 -6.88
N ALA A 149 -0.33 14.28 -6.05
CA ALA A 149 0.41 13.06 -6.33
C ALA A 149 -0.51 11.85 -6.48
N HIS A 150 -1.55 11.77 -5.65
CA HIS A 150 -2.53 10.69 -5.68
C HIS A 150 -3.34 10.68 -6.98
N LEU A 151 -3.88 11.83 -7.41
CA LEU A 151 -4.65 11.92 -8.66
C LEU A 151 -3.80 11.58 -9.88
N THR A 152 -2.54 12.01 -9.90
CA THR A 152 -1.61 11.68 -11.00
C THR A 152 -1.24 10.20 -11.01
N ALA A 153 -1.12 9.55 -9.85
CA ALA A 153 -0.72 8.15 -9.78
C ALA A 153 -1.89 7.17 -10.01
N LEU A 154 -3.09 7.48 -9.52
CA LEU A 154 -4.26 6.60 -9.58
C LEU A 154 -5.14 6.89 -10.81
N THR A 155 -4.53 6.87 -11.98
CA THR A 155 -5.27 6.93 -13.25
C THR A 155 -5.99 5.60 -13.52
N ALA A 156 -7.05 5.64 -14.33
CA ALA A 156 -7.77 4.42 -14.71
C ALA A 156 -6.88 3.41 -15.45
N GLU A 157 -5.91 3.90 -16.22
CA GLU A 157 -4.91 3.08 -16.89
C GLU A 157 -4.02 2.35 -15.88
N ASN A 158 -3.44 3.07 -14.92
CA ASN A 158 -2.58 2.47 -13.90
C ASN A 158 -3.34 1.47 -13.03
N ILE A 159 -4.60 1.77 -12.69
CA ILE A 159 -5.44 0.86 -11.92
C ILE A 159 -5.73 -0.41 -12.71
N LYS A 160 -6.15 -0.30 -13.97
CA LYS A 160 -6.38 -1.48 -14.82
C LYS A 160 -5.10 -2.28 -15.04
N ALA A 161 -3.96 -1.62 -15.23
CA ALA A 161 -2.66 -2.27 -15.31
C ALA A 161 -2.31 -3.04 -14.03
N ALA A 162 -2.63 -2.49 -12.85
CA ALA A 162 -2.42 -3.17 -11.57
C ALA A 162 -3.24 -4.47 -11.43
N PHE A 163 -4.49 -4.46 -11.90
CA PHE A 163 -5.33 -5.67 -11.92
C PHE A 163 -4.87 -6.69 -12.96
N CYS A 164 -4.50 -6.23 -14.16
CA CYS A 164 -4.01 -7.09 -15.23
C CYS A 164 -2.69 -7.77 -14.82
N LYS A 165 -1.76 -7.01 -14.24
CA LYS A 165 -0.45 -7.52 -13.79
C LYS A 165 -0.53 -8.57 -12.69
N THR A 166 -1.63 -8.61 -11.95
CA THR A 166 -1.87 -9.61 -10.89
C THR A 166 -2.78 -10.76 -11.36
N GLY A 167 -3.28 -10.71 -12.60
CA GLY A 167 -4.20 -11.71 -13.14
C GLY A 167 -5.54 -11.76 -12.41
N VAL A 168 -5.92 -10.69 -11.70
CA VAL A 168 -7.21 -10.63 -10.99
C VAL A 168 -8.31 -10.17 -11.95
N ILE A 169 -8.04 -9.15 -12.77
CA ILE A 169 -8.98 -8.65 -13.79
C ILE A 169 -8.20 -8.29 -15.08
N PRO A 170 -8.46 -8.99 -16.21
CA PRO A 170 -9.24 -10.23 -16.28
C PRO A 170 -8.61 -11.33 -15.43
N PHE A 171 -9.42 -12.31 -15.03
CA PHE A 171 -8.91 -13.42 -14.22
C PHE A 171 -8.01 -14.32 -15.09
N ASP A 172 -6.73 -14.38 -14.76
CA ASP A 172 -5.73 -15.16 -15.48
C ASP A 172 -4.69 -15.74 -14.51
N ARG A 173 -4.67 -17.07 -14.40
CA ARG A 173 -3.77 -17.81 -13.51
C ARG A 173 -2.35 -17.93 -14.07
N THR A 174 -2.14 -17.63 -15.35
CA THR A 174 -0.85 -17.77 -16.03
C THR A 174 0.07 -16.57 -15.82
N VAL A 175 -0.47 -15.43 -15.37
CA VAL A 175 0.28 -14.19 -15.12
C VAL A 175 1.33 -14.36 -14.01
N ILE A 176 1.08 -15.26 -13.06
CA ILE A 176 1.95 -15.49 -11.90
C ILE A 176 2.61 -16.85 -12.02
N HIS A 177 3.91 -16.85 -12.30
CA HIS A 177 4.71 -18.06 -12.39
C HIS A 177 5.23 -18.50 -11.01
N VAL A 178 5.27 -19.81 -10.75
CA VAL A 178 5.72 -20.39 -9.47
C VAL A 178 7.13 -19.91 -9.08
N GLU A 179 8.00 -19.67 -10.07
CA GLU A 179 9.35 -19.14 -9.85
C GLU A 179 9.37 -17.76 -9.19
N THR A 180 8.35 -16.93 -9.45
CA THR A 180 8.19 -15.62 -8.80
C THR A 180 7.74 -15.71 -7.34
N MET A 181 7.29 -16.89 -6.90
CA MET A 181 6.90 -17.17 -5.52
C MET A 181 8.04 -17.72 -4.65
N VAL A 182 9.21 -17.99 -5.24
CA VAL A 182 10.38 -18.42 -4.48
C VAL A 182 10.83 -17.25 -3.61
N PRO A 183 11.03 -17.45 -2.28
CA PRO A 183 11.61 -16.42 -1.44
C PRO A 183 12.89 -15.90 -2.09
N SER A 184 13.11 -14.58 -2.10
CA SER A 184 14.39 -14.04 -2.54
C SER A 184 15.49 -14.81 -1.80
N GLN A 185 16.33 -15.54 -2.53
CA GLN A 185 17.45 -16.21 -1.90
C GLN A 185 18.33 -15.11 -1.28
N THR A 186 18.71 -15.27 -0.01
CA THR A 186 19.80 -14.51 0.61
C THR A 186 21.12 -14.96 0.00
N SER A 187 21.35 -14.66 -1.26
CA SER A 187 22.59 -14.95 -1.98
C SER A 187 23.00 -13.75 -2.82
N LEU A 188 23.19 -12.61 -2.15
CA LEU A 188 24.06 -11.53 -2.63
C LEU A 188 24.85 -10.96 -1.45
N THR A 189 25.70 -11.83 -0.88
CA THR A 189 26.82 -11.41 -0.03
C THR A 189 28.11 -11.37 -0.85
N GLN A 190 28.04 -10.86 -2.09
CA GLN A 190 29.23 -10.55 -2.86
C GLN A 190 29.20 -9.06 -3.20
N VAL A 191 29.79 -8.30 -2.28
CA VAL A 191 30.18 -6.91 -2.55
C VAL A 191 31.34 -6.99 -3.55
N TYR A 192 31.07 -6.73 -4.83
CA TYR A 192 32.14 -6.54 -5.80
C TYR A 192 32.64 -5.10 -5.64
N LEU A 193 33.65 -4.91 -4.79
CA LEU A 193 34.32 -3.61 -4.67
C LEU A 193 35.29 -3.46 -5.86
N PRO A 194 35.32 -2.31 -6.54
CA PRO A 194 36.26 -2.05 -7.63
C PRO A 194 37.73 -1.97 -7.17
N PHE A 195 38.00 -2.10 -5.86
CA PHE A 195 39.32 -2.12 -5.25
C PHE A 195 39.41 -3.23 -4.21
N GLN A 196 40.60 -3.83 -4.05
CA GLN A 196 40.85 -4.78 -2.98
C GLN A 196 40.72 -4.08 -1.62
N PRO A 197 39.81 -4.54 -0.74
CA PRO A 197 39.65 -3.92 0.57
C PRO A 197 40.87 -4.26 1.45
N PRO A 198 41.23 -3.39 2.42
CA PRO A 198 42.37 -3.61 3.32
C PRO A 198 42.16 -4.86 4.21
N SER A 199 43.26 -5.49 4.62
CA SER A 199 43.31 -6.79 5.33
C SER A 199 42.27 -6.99 6.46
N PRO A 200 42.00 -5.99 7.33
CA PRO A 200 40.99 -6.16 8.38
C PRO A 200 39.58 -6.40 7.84
N VAL A 201 39.24 -5.79 6.71
CA VAL A 201 37.92 -5.95 6.05
C VAL A 201 37.81 -7.31 5.40
N GLN A 202 38.90 -7.83 4.81
CA GLN A 202 38.93 -9.17 4.23
C GLN A 202 38.71 -10.25 5.32
N ALA A 203 39.36 -10.12 6.48
CA ALA A 203 39.19 -11.05 7.59
C ALA A 203 37.73 -11.11 8.08
N VAL A 204 37.07 -9.95 8.18
CA VAL A 204 35.65 -9.86 8.55
C VAL A 204 34.75 -10.46 7.46
N MET A 205 35.03 -10.21 6.18
CA MET A 205 34.27 -10.82 5.08
C MET A 205 34.38 -12.34 5.05
N HIS A 206 35.58 -12.90 5.28
CA HIS A 206 35.77 -14.35 5.38
C HIS A 206 35.02 -14.97 6.57
N LEU A 207 35.00 -14.32 7.73
CA LEU A 207 34.23 -14.77 8.90
C LEU A 207 32.72 -14.77 8.63
N LEU A 208 32.22 -13.79 7.89
CA LEU A 208 30.81 -13.70 7.52
C LEU A 208 30.43 -14.76 6.47
N GLN A 209 31.31 -15.06 5.52
CA GLN A 209 31.10 -16.11 4.52
C GLN A 209 31.15 -17.52 5.13
N ALA A 210 32.07 -17.77 6.08
CA ALA A 210 32.17 -19.05 6.76
C ALA A 210 30.91 -19.39 7.57
N ARG A 211 30.22 -18.39 8.12
CA ARG A 211 28.93 -18.57 8.82
C ARG A 211 27.75 -18.83 7.88
N ALA A 212 27.81 -18.37 6.63
CA ALA A 212 26.73 -18.53 5.65
C ALA A 212 26.66 -19.95 5.03
N VAL A 213 27.72 -20.76 5.16
CA VAL A 213 27.81 -22.13 4.62
C VAL A 213 27.36 -23.18 5.66
N SER A 214 27.06 -22.76 6.90
CA SER A 214 26.74 -23.67 8.02
C SER A 214 25.26 -23.65 8.44
N GLN A 215 24.34 -23.18 7.60
CA GLN A 215 22.89 -23.26 7.81
C GLN A 215 22.18 -23.85 6.61
#